data_AF-A0A2E8K350-F1
#
_entry.id   AF-A0A2E8K350-F1
#
_cell.length_a   1.000
_cell.length_b   1.000
_cell.length_c   1.000
_cell.angle_alpha   90.00
_cell.angle_beta   90.00
_cell.angle_gamma   90.00
#
_symmetry.space_group_name_H-M   'P 1'
#
loop_
_entity.id
_entity.type
_entity.pdbx_description
1 polymer ?
#
loop_
_entity_poly.entity_id
_entity_poly.type
_entity_poly.pdbx_seq_one_letter_code
_entity_poly.pdbx_strand_id
1 'polypeptide(L)'
;MKVPSDQFPEQSDRSSEPLYRLPARLLGLGWLVSGVIGVGGWFLASSIVEVQPDWLKWGVIGGVISTVIGGLGLLIIGPWKPRRSGDLPTLWLASTTGRLLAIPAVAFVIYSAARPPDKPFVIGLAASALILLMIEVPIIAKSMLAQIEEDEARGTRDDG
;
A
#
# COMPACT_ATOMS: atom_id res chain seq x y z
N MET A 1 9.26 23.43 -36.85
CA MET A 1 7.79 23.37 -36.75
C MET A 1 7.40 23.67 -35.31
N LYS A 2 6.74 24.80 -35.03
CA LYS A 2 6.15 25.08 -33.71
C LYS A 2 4.79 24.37 -33.67
N VAL A 3 4.61 23.43 -32.76
CA VAL A 3 3.30 22.81 -32.52
C VAL A 3 2.37 23.91 -32.01
N PRO A 4 1.19 24.15 -32.61
CA PRO A 4 0.24 25.14 -32.14
C PRO A 4 -0.14 24.84 -30.69
N SER A 5 -0.04 25.85 -29.82
CA SER A 5 -0.39 25.78 -28.39
C SER A 5 -1.82 25.31 -28.14
N ASP A 6 -2.67 25.46 -29.15
CA ASP A 6 -4.11 25.23 -29.10
C ASP A 6 -4.46 23.72 -29.25
N GLN A 7 -3.46 22.87 -29.49
CA GLN A 7 -3.58 21.41 -29.51
C GLN A 7 -3.33 20.75 -28.14
N PHE A 8 -2.85 21.51 -27.15
CA PHE A 8 -2.79 21.00 -25.79
C PHE A 8 -4.18 21.11 -25.17
N PRO A 9 -4.74 20.02 -24.62
CA PRO A 9 -6.01 20.10 -23.91
C PRO A 9 -5.89 21.19 -22.86
N GLU A 10 -6.85 22.13 -22.87
CA GLU A 10 -6.97 23.19 -21.87
C GLU A 10 -6.77 22.55 -20.49
N GLN A 11 -5.81 23.07 -19.73
CA GLN A 11 -5.52 22.57 -18.39
C GLN A 11 -6.80 22.77 -17.57
N SER A 12 -7.57 21.71 -17.38
CA SER A 12 -8.85 21.80 -16.70
C SER A 12 -8.64 22.48 -15.35
N ASP A 13 -9.46 23.50 -15.06
CA ASP A 13 -9.36 24.20 -13.80
C ASP A 13 -9.81 23.25 -12.68
N ARG A 14 -8.83 22.60 -12.03
CA ARG A 14 -9.03 21.65 -10.92
C ARG A 14 -9.06 22.37 -9.56
N SER A 15 -9.28 23.69 -9.54
CA SER A 15 -9.37 24.47 -8.30
C SER A 15 -10.63 24.14 -7.48
N SER A 16 -11.68 23.64 -8.13
CA SER A 16 -12.95 23.24 -7.50
C SER A 16 -12.96 21.80 -6.97
N GLU A 17 -11.91 21.00 -7.19
CA GLU A 17 -11.88 19.61 -6.72
C GLU A 17 -11.79 19.54 -5.19
N PRO A 18 -12.61 18.70 -4.52
CA PRO A 18 -12.56 18.55 -3.08
C PRO A 18 -11.21 17.99 -2.62
N LEU A 19 -10.76 18.47 -1.47
CA LEU A 19 -9.50 18.09 -0.86
C LEU A 19 -9.71 17.05 0.23
N TYR A 20 -9.23 15.84 -0.01
CA TYR A 20 -9.34 14.73 0.92
C TYR A 20 -8.02 14.45 1.63
N ARG A 21 -8.11 13.93 2.85
CA ARG A 21 -6.97 13.45 3.63
C ARG A 21 -7.06 11.95 3.83
N LEU A 22 -5.96 11.23 3.60
CA LEU A 22 -5.91 9.81 3.93
C LEU A 22 -5.76 9.61 5.45
N PRO A 23 -6.35 8.57 6.03
CA PRO A 23 -6.30 8.31 7.46
C PRO A 23 -4.94 7.72 7.86
N ALA A 24 -3.91 8.57 7.96
CA ALA A 24 -2.52 8.19 8.24
C ALA A 24 -2.36 7.21 9.40
N ARG A 25 -3.08 7.48 10.50
CA ARG A 25 -3.01 6.69 11.73
C ARG A 25 -3.57 5.29 11.52
N LEU A 26 -4.70 5.19 10.81
CA LEU A 26 -5.31 3.89 10.51
C LEU A 26 -4.43 3.10 9.54
N LEU A 27 -3.84 3.76 8.54
CA LEU A 27 -2.91 3.11 7.61
C LEU A 27 -1.62 2.65 8.30
N GLY A 28 -1.05 3.47 9.18
CA GLY A 28 0.12 3.10 9.98
C GLY A 28 -0.18 1.96 10.95
N LEU A 29 -1.33 1.98 11.61
CA LEU A 29 -1.80 0.87 12.46
C LEU A 29 -2.03 -0.38 11.63
N GLY A 30 -2.71 -0.27 10.48
CA GLY A 30 -2.96 -1.36 9.55
C GLY A 30 -1.67 -1.98 9.04
N TRP A 31 -0.65 -1.17 8.77
CA TRP A 31 0.70 -1.64 8.45
C TRP A 31 1.33 -2.43 9.59
N LEU A 32 1.31 -1.92 10.82
CA LEU A 32 1.84 -2.65 11.98
C LEU A 32 1.11 -3.99 12.18
N VAL A 33 -0.22 -3.98 12.10
CA VAL A 33 -1.05 -5.20 12.20
C VAL A 33 -0.70 -6.17 11.07
N SER A 34 -0.54 -5.69 9.84
CA SER A 34 -0.16 -6.54 8.70
C SER A 34 1.22 -7.18 8.88
N GLY A 35 2.19 -6.45 9.44
CA GLY A 35 3.52 -6.96 9.73
C GLY A 35 3.50 -8.00 10.85
N VAL A 36 2.74 -7.75 11.92
CA VAL A 36 2.55 -8.72 13.02
C VAL A 36 1.90 -9.99 12.51
N ILE A 37 0.86 -9.91 11.68
CA ILE A 37 0.19 -11.10 11.14
C ILE A 37 1.08 -11.81 10.11
N GLY A 38 1.74 -11.08 9.21
CA GLY A 38 2.58 -11.65 8.15
C GLY A 38 3.83 -12.35 8.69
N VAL A 39 4.49 -11.75 9.69
CA VAL A 39 5.68 -12.34 10.33
C VAL A 39 5.27 -13.32 11.44
N GLY A 40 4.36 -12.92 12.31
CA GLY A 40 3.86 -13.74 13.43
C GLY A 40 3.13 -14.99 12.98
N GLY A 41 2.47 -14.95 11.82
CA GLY A 41 1.80 -16.10 11.21
C GLY A 41 2.73 -17.28 10.95
N TRP A 42 4.01 -17.02 10.65
CA TRP A 42 5.01 -18.08 10.50
C TRP A 42 5.34 -18.78 11.82
N PHE A 43 5.46 -18.02 12.91
CA PHE A 43 5.68 -18.60 14.24
C PHE A 43 4.46 -19.41 14.69
N LEU A 44 3.26 -18.90 14.45
CA LEU A 44 2.02 -19.62 14.73
C LEU A 44 1.93 -20.91 13.90
N ALA A 45 2.25 -20.85 12.60
CA ALA A 45 2.29 -22.04 11.75
C ALA A 45 3.29 -23.08 12.27
N SER A 46 4.46 -22.67 12.74
CA SER A 46 5.47 -23.58 13.31
C SER A 46 5.05 -24.23 14.64
N SER A 47 4.10 -23.65 15.38
CA SER A 47 3.56 -24.26 16.59
C SER A 47 2.47 -25.31 16.34
N ILE A 48 1.87 -25.30 15.15
CA ILE A 48 0.74 -26.18 14.79
C ILE A 48 1.23 -27.30 13.86
N VAL A 49 2.18 -26.99 12.99
CA VAL A 49 2.74 -27.89 11.99
C VAL A 49 4.25 -27.99 12.18
N GLU A 50 4.81 -29.18 11.96
CA GLU A 50 6.25 -29.39 11.98
C GLU A 50 6.88 -28.72 10.75
N VAL A 51 7.31 -27.47 10.92
CA VAL A 51 7.94 -26.65 9.88
C VAL A 51 9.46 -26.81 10.00
N GLN A 52 10.13 -27.10 8.88
CA GLN A 52 11.58 -27.15 8.85
C GLN A 52 12.18 -25.81 9.32
N PRO A 53 13.25 -25.80 10.13
CA PRO A 53 13.83 -24.55 10.65
C PRO A 53 14.18 -23.52 9.57
N ASP A 54 14.67 -23.99 8.43
CA ASP A 54 14.99 -23.14 7.28
C ASP A 54 13.74 -22.51 6.64
N TRP A 55 12.60 -23.20 6.66
CA TRP A 55 11.35 -22.66 6.15
C TRP A 55 10.83 -21.51 7.02
N LEU A 56 10.89 -21.68 8.34
CA LEU A 56 10.53 -20.63 9.29
C LEU A 56 11.41 -19.39 9.08
N LYS A 57 12.73 -19.58 9.04
CA LYS A 57 13.69 -18.49 8.85
C LYS A 57 13.43 -17.71 7.56
N TRP A 58 13.34 -18.40 6.43
CA TRP A 58 13.20 -17.74 5.12
C TRP A 58 11.80 -17.17 4.88
N GLY A 59 10.76 -17.80 5.43
CA GLY A 59 9.40 -17.25 5.46
C GLY A 59 9.32 -15.94 6.22
N VAL A 60 9.93 -15.88 7.41
CA VAL A 60 10.03 -14.66 8.23
C VAL A 60 10.82 -13.57 7.49
N ILE A 61 11.98 -13.90 6.91
CA ILE A 61 12.78 -12.93 6.14
C ILE A 61 11.95 -12.34 4.99
N GLY A 62 11.27 -13.19 4.22
CA GLY A 62 10.36 -12.76 3.15
C GLY A 62 9.27 -11.82 3.67
N GLY A 63 8.64 -12.17 4.80
CA GLY A 63 7.61 -11.34 5.40
C GLY A 63 8.11 -9.98 5.89
N VAL A 64 9.30 -9.94 6.50
CA VAL A 64 9.93 -8.70 6.95
C VAL A 64 10.23 -7.78 5.77
N ILE A 65 10.80 -8.30 4.68
CA ILE A 65 11.12 -7.50 3.47
C ILE A 65 9.85 -6.87 2.91
N SER A 66 8.80 -7.67 2.72
CA SER A 66 7.52 -7.17 2.19
C SER A 66 6.90 -6.14 3.13
N THR A 67 7.01 -6.32 4.44
CA THR A 67 6.49 -5.37 5.44
C THR A 67 7.24 -4.05 5.39
N VAL A 68 8.57 -4.07 5.28
CA VAL A 68 9.41 -2.86 5.20
C VAL A 68 9.10 -2.09 3.91
N ILE A 69 9.09 -2.77 2.76
CA ILE A 69 8.79 -2.15 1.46
C ILE A 69 7.34 -1.62 1.45
N GLY A 70 6.42 -2.38 2.02
CA GLY A 70 5.03 -1.98 2.23
C GLY A 70 4.90 -0.68 3.02
N GLY A 71 5.61 -0.57 4.14
CA GLY A 71 5.65 0.62 4.98
C GLY A 71 6.27 1.82 4.27
N LEU A 72 7.37 1.62 3.53
CA LEU A 72 7.98 2.67 2.71
C LEU A 72 6.99 3.20 1.66
N GLY A 73 6.21 2.32 1.01
CA GLY A 73 5.16 2.71 0.09
C GLY A 73 4.07 3.58 0.73
N LEU A 74 3.71 3.30 1.99
CA LEU A 74 2.75 4.13 2.73
C LEU A 74 3.31 5.52 3.06
N LEU A 75 4.62 5.64 3.31
CA LEU A 75 5.27 6.94 3.51
C LEU A 75 5.24 7.82 2.24
N ILE A 76 5.34 7.21 1.06
CA ILE A 76 5.23 7.89 -0.26
C ILE A 76 3.81 8.39 -0.49
N ILE A 77 2.80 7.56 -0.17
CA ILE A 77 1.38 7.97 -0.17
C ILE A 77 1.10 9.04 0.89
N GLY A 78 2.07 9.27 1.78
CA GLY A 78 1.86 9.88 3.07
C GLY A 78 0.95 11.11 3.04
N PRO A 79 -0.06 11.15 3.93
CA PRO A 79 -1.06 12.22 4.04
C PRO A 79 -0.48 13.44 4.74
N TRP A 80 0.74 13.78 4.39
CA TRP A 80 1.45 14.96 4.88
C TRP A 80 0.74 16.26 4.49
N LYS A 81 -0.17 16.19 3.51
CA LYS A 81 -1.07 17.27 3.11
C LYS A 81 -2.39 16.73 2.54
N PRO A 82 -3.50 17.46 2.66
CA PRO A 82 -4.69 17.21 1.85
C PRO A 82 -4.36 17.21 0.36
N ARG A 83 -5.03 16.35 -0.41
CA ARG A 83 -4.84 16.23 -1.86
C ARG A 83 -6.19 16.23 -2.55
N ARG A 84 -6.19 16.63 -3.82
CA ARG A 84 -7.39 16.57 -4.65
C ARG A 84 -7.88 15.14 -4.78
N SER A 85 -9.19 14.97 -4.84
CA SER A 85 -9.84 13.66 -4.90
C SER A 85 -9.29 12.75 -6.00
N GLY A 86 -9.01 13.30 -7.20
CA GLY A 86 -8.45 12.54 -8.32
C GLY A 86 -6.98 12.12 -8.16
N ASP A 87 -6.22 12.79 -7.30
CA ASP A 87 -4.80 12.48 -7.11
C ASP A 87 -4.60 11.30 -6.15
N LEU A 88 -5.57 11.01 -5.27
CA LEU A 88 -5.47 9.96 -4.25
C LEU A 88 -5.41 8.54 -4.85
N PRO A 89 -6.32 8.12 -5.76
CA PRO A 89 -6.20 6.81 -6.42
C PRO A 89 -4.90 6.69 -7.22
N THR A 90 -4.47 7.77 -7.87
CA THR A 90 -3.23 7.80 -8.67
C THR A 90 -2.00 7.58 -7.81
N LEU A 91 -1.92 8.22 -6.65
CA LEU A 91 -0.80 8.05 -5.71
C LEU A 91 -0.80 6.66 -5.08
N TRP A 92 -1.98 6.15 -4.71
CA TRP A 92 -2.10 4.79 -4.21
C TRP A 92 -1.66 3.77 -5.27
N LEU A 93 -2.09 3.94 -6.52
CA LEU A 93 -1.69 3.08 -7.63
C LEU A 93 -0.18 3.16 -7.87
N ALA A 94 0.39 4.37 -7.95
CA ALA A 94 1.82 4.59 -8.15
C ALA A 94 2.66 3.93 -7.05
N SER A 95 2.25 4.07 -5.79
CA SER A 95 2.93 3.42 -4.67
C SER A 95 2.78 1.90 -4.70
N THR A 96 1.60 1.38 -5.03
CA THR A 96 1.37 -0.06 -5.19
C THR A 96 2.22 -0.64 -6.32
N THR A 97 2.28 0.03 -7.48
CA THR A 97 3.17 -0.35 -8.58
C THR A 97 4.63 -0.32 -8.16
N GLY A 98 5.06 0.74 -7.45
CA GLY A 98 6.41 0.83 -6.91
C GLY A 98 6.75 -0.36 -5.99
N ARG A 99 5.81 -0.76 -5.11
CA ARG A 99 5.96 -1.94 -4.24
C ARG A 99 6.01 -3.24 -5.04
N LEU A 100 5.16 -3.39 -6.06
CA LEU A 100 5.15 -4.56 -6.95
C LEU A 100 6.47 -4.74 -7.72
N LEU A 101 7.22 -3.68 -7.94
CA LEU A 101 8.56 -3.74 -8.55
C LEU A 101 9.67 -3.91 -7.50
N ALA A 102 9.58 -3.19 -6.38
CA ALA A 102 10.60 -3.20 -5.33
C ALA A 102 10.69 -4.55 -4.62
N ILE A 103 9.56 -5.19 -4.29
CA ILE A 103 9.54 -6.49 -3.61
C ILE A 103 10.30 -7.56 -4.41
N PRO A 104 9.98 -7.82 -5.70
CA PRO A 104 10.73 -8.81 -6.47
C PRO A 104 12.17 -8.39 -6.76
N ALA A 105 12.47 -7.09 -6.92
CA ALA A 105 13.84 -6.63 -7.11
C ALA A 105 14.72 -6.92 -5.88
N VAL A 106 14.23 -6.62 -4.67
CA VAL A 106 14.94 -6.94 -3.42
C VAL A 106 15.02 -8.45 -3.23
N ALA A 107 13.94 -9.18 -3.53
CA ALA A 107 13.94 -10.64 -3.48
C ALA A 107 15.00 -11.25 -4.40
N PHE A 108 15.16 -10.71 -5.62
CA PHE A 108 16.18 -11.17 -6.57
C PHE A 108 17.62 -10.94 -6.07
N VAL A 109 17.89 -9.78 -5.46
CA VAL A 109 19.21 -9.48 -4.86
C VAL A 109 19.53 -10.48 -3.76
N ILE A 110 18.56 -10.75 -2.88
CA ILE A 110 18.72 -11.71 -1.77
C ILE A 110 18.87 -13.14 -2.31
N TYR A 111 18.09 -13.48 -3.33
CA TYR A 111 18.19 -14.77 -3.99
C TYR A 111 19.59 -15.01 -4.56
N SER A 112 20.12 -14.01 -5.25
CA SER A 112 21.45 -14.04 -5.87
C SER A 112 22.56 -14.16 -4.82
N ALA A 113 22.40 -13.51 -3.67
CA ALA A 113 23.42 -13.49 -2.61
C ALA A 113 23.40 -14.73 -1.71
N ALA A 114 22.22 -15.21 -1.33
CA ALA A 114 22.08 -16.19 -0.24
C ALA A 114 21.39 -17.50 -0.65
N ARG A 115 20.83 -17.58 -1.88
CA ARG A 115 20.15 -18.77 -2.42
C ARG A 115 19.16 -19.41 -1.43
N PRO A 116 18.16 -18.64 -0.95
CA PRO A 116 17.15 -19.16 -0.05
C PRO A 116 16.32 -20.26 -0.72
N PRO A 117 15.68 -21.15 0.05
CA PRO A 117 14.71 -22.08 -0.48
C PRO A 117 13.53 -21.32 -1.10
N ASP A 118 13.23 -21.60 -2.37
CA ASP A 118 12.28 -20.83 -3.18
C ASP A 118 10.90 -20.70 -2.51
N LYS A 119 10.33 -21.82 -2.07
CA LYS A 119 8.95 -21.89 -1.57
C LYS A 119 8.71 -21.00 -0.33
N PRO A 120 9.38 -21.22 0.82
CA PRO A 120 9.09 -20.44 2.03
C PRO A 120 9.39 -18.96 1.84
N PHE A 121 10.46 -18.63 1.11
CA PHE A 121 10.84 -17.24 0.87
C PHE A 121 9.79 -16.49 0.04
N VAL A 122 9.39 -17.07 -1.10
CA VAL A 122 8.38 -16.46 -1.99
C VAL A 122 7.00 -16.41 -1.32
N ILE A 123 6.61 -17.47 -0.60
CA ILE A 123 5.34 -17.47 0.15
C ILE A 123 5.35 -16.37 1.22
N GLY A 124 6.45 -16.20 1.96
CA GLY A 124 6.57 -15.16 2.98
C GLY A 124 6.40 -13.75 2.41
N LEU A 125 7.05 -13.47 1.27
CA LEU A 125 6.91 -12.22 0.53
C LEU A 125 5.46 -11.99 0.09
N ALA A 126 4.88 -12.96 -0.63
CA ALA A 126 3.54 -12.84 -1.21
C ALA A 126 2.45 -12.74 -0.16
N ALA A 127 2.46 -13.60 0.86
CA ALA A 127 1.46 -13.60 1.93
C ALA A 127 1.46 -12.26 2.68
N SER A 128 2.63 -11.73 3.02
CA SER A 128 2.73 -10.45 3.73
C SER A 128 2.28 -9.26 2.87
N ALA A 129 2.59 -9.26 1.57
CA ALA A 129 2.10 -8.25 0.63
C ALA A 129 0.57 -8.28 0.51
N LEU A 130 -0.01 -9.49 0.41
CA LEU A 130 -1.45 -9.67 0.33
C LEU A 130 -2.16 -9.25 1.63
N ILE A 131 -1.63 -9.61 2.79
CA ILE A 131 -2.19 -9.18 4.09
C ILE A 131 -2.21 -7.66 4.19
N LEU A 132 -1.13 -6.98 3.79
CA LEU A 132 -1.10 -5.53 3.76
C LEU A 132 -2.18 -4.96 2.85
N LEU A 133 -2.32 -5.48 1.62
CA LEU A 133 -3.36 -5.02 0.69
C LEU A 133 -4.78 -5.25 1.22
N MET A 134 -5.04 -6.41 1.84
CA MET A 134 -6.34 -6.72 2.44
C MET A 134 -6.74 -5.76 3.56
N ILE A 135 -5.75 -5.16 4.25
CA ILE A 135 -5.99 -4.18 5.31
C ILE A 135 -6.03 -2.76 4.75
N GLU A 136 -5.11 -2.42 3.85
CA GLU A 136 -4.95 -1.09 3.27
C GLU A 136 -6.17 -0.68 2.43
N VAL A 137 -6.65 -1.56 1.55
CA VAL A 137 -7.73 -1.24 0.60
C VAL A 137 -9.04 -0.87 1.33
N PRO A 138 -9.54 -1.64 2.31
CA PRO A 138 -10.76 -1.28 3.03
C PRO A 138 -10.63 0.02 3.83
N ILE A 139 -9.45 0.29 4.41
CA ILE A 139 -9.21 1.53 5.18
C ILE A 139 -9.32 2.73 4.25
N ILE A 140 -8.66 2.69 3.09
CA ILE A 140 -8.70 3.79 2.11
C ILE A 140 -10.13 3.96 1.60
N ALA A 141 -10.78 2.88 1.14
CA ALA A 141 -12.12 2.93 0.59
C ALA A 141 -13.14 3.52 1.58
N LYS A 142 -13.16 3.04 2.82
CA LYS A 142 -14.07 3.56 3.86
C LYS A 142 -13.78 5.03 4.19
N SER A 143 -12.52 5.42 4.24
CA SER A 143 -12.16 6.81 4.53
C SER A 143 -12.53 7.78 3.41
N MET A 144 -12.49 7.33 2.15
CA MET A 144 -12.93 8.14 1.02
C MET A 144 -14.45 8.25 1.01
N LEU A 145 -15.18 7.15 1.22
CA LEU A 145 -16.64 7.17 1.30
C LEU A 145 -17.15 8.10 2.40
N ALA A 146 -16.57 8.03 3.60
CA ALA A 146 -16.96 8.91 4.71
C ALA A 146 -16.75 10.41 4.38
N GLN A 147 -15.65 10.75 3.69
CA GLN A 147 -15.39 12.14 3.30
C GLN A 147 -16.31 12.62 2.18
N ILE A 148 -16.71 11.75 1.25
CA ILE A 148 -17.69 12.07 0.21
C ILE A 148 -19.06 12.34 0.82
N GLU A 149 -19.53 11.48 1.72
CA GLU A 149 -20.81 11.65 2.43
C GLU A 149 -20.83 12.96 3.25
N GLU A 150 -19.72 13.31 3.90
CA GLU A 150 -19.58 14.57 4.65
C GLU A 150 -19.65 15.81 3.74
N ASP A 151 -19.07 15.76 2.55
CA ASP A 151 -19.10 16.86 1.58
C ASP A 151 -20.51 17.04 0.99
N GLU A 152 -21.19 15.95 0.62
CA GLU A 152 -22.58 15.97 0.13
C GLU A 152 -23.57 16.53 1.18
N ALA A 153 -23.37 16.15 2.45
CA ALA A 153 -24.18 16.65 3.56
C ALA A 153 -23.95 18.14 3.87
N ARG A 154 -22.80 18.71 3.50
CA ARG A 154 -22.53 20.15 3.62
C ARG A 154 -23.12 20.94 2.46
N GLY A 155 -22.96 20.47 1.22
CA GLY A 155 -23.55 21.13 0.05
C GLY A 155 -25.07 21.26 0.16
N THR A 156 -25.74 20.20 0.64
CA THR A 156 -27.20 20.21 0.87
C THR A 156 -27.68 21.17 1.97
N ARG A 157 -26.80 21.65 2.86
CA ARG A 157 -27.13 22.63 3.91
C ARG A 157 -26.93 24.08 3.49
N ASP A 158 -26.01 24.34 2.55
CA ASP A 158 -25.75 25.69 2.05
C ASP A 158 -26.74 26.12 0.95
N ASP A 159 -27.42 25.15 0.31
CA ASP A 159 -28.42 25.39 -0.76
C ASP A 159 -29.88 25.54 -0.24
N GLY A 160 -30.11 25.51 1.08
CA GLY A 160 -31.45 25.59 1.71
C GLY A 160 -31.62 26.78 2.65
#